data_AF-A0A2S1T0N6-F1
#
_entry.id   AF-A0A2S1T0N6-F1
#
_cell.length_a   1.000
_cell.length_b   1.000
_cell.length_c   1.000
_cell.angle_alpha   90.00
_cell.angle_beta   90.00
_cell.angle_gamma   90.00
#
_symmetry.space_group_name_H-M   'P 1'
#
loop_
_entity.id
_entity.type
_entity.pdbx_description
1 polymer ?
#
loop_
_entity_poly.entity_id
_entity_poly.type
_entity_poly.pdbx_seq_one_letter_code
_entity_poly.pdbx_strand_id
1 'polypeptide(L)'
;MHVEVVVAFLGPSAYISPDHYASQPHFPTWAYAAVHVTGRPRLLDEVRTMRQLDDLIEDQESRLAPKQPWSLPRRASALFDEYLRLIQGSRSRSGTSTACTSLARTSPRPTWPPRHGPSGSAARTA
;
A
#
# COMPACT_ATOMS: atom_id res chain seq x y z
N MET A 1 -9.72 17.33 25.45
CA MET A 1 -8.50 17.46 24.62
C MET A 1 -8.72 16.62 23.37
N HIS A 2 -8.61 17.20 22.17
CA HIS A 2 -8.80 16.47 20.91
C HIS A 2 -7.45 16.26 20.25
N VAL A 3 -7.11 15.00 19.95
CA VAL A 3 -5.91 14.65 19.18
C VAL A 3 -6.28 14.66 17.69
N GLU A 4 -5.45 15.33 16.91
CA GLU A 4 -5.49 15.27 15.44
C GLU A 4 -4.49 14.23 14.97
N VAL A 5 -4.89 13.43 13.98
CA VAL A 5 -4.07 12.36 13.41
C VAL A 5 -4.03 12.47 11.90
N VAL A 6 -2.99 11.88 11.31
CA VAL A 6 -2.85 11.71 9.87
C VAL A 6 -2.77 10.22 9.58
N VAL A 7 -3.61 9.73 8.67
CA VAL A 7 -3.53 8.38 8.10
C VAL A 7 -2.93 8.50 6.71
N ALA A 8 -1.81 7.82 6.48
CA ALA A 8 -1.13 7.80 5.18
C ALA A 8 -1.39 6.48 4.46
N PHE A 9 -1.93 6.57 3.24
CA PHE A 9 -2.05 5.45 2.30
C PHE A 9 -0.95 5.59 1.26
N LEU A 10 -0.02 4.64 1.26
CA LEU A 10 1.12 4.64 0.36
C LEU A 10 0.77 3.85 -0.90
N GLY A 11 0.96 4.48 -2.06
CA GLY A 11 0.86 3.86 -3.37
C GLY A 11 2.21 3.38 -3.89
N PRO A 12 2.29 3.03 -5.20
CA PRO A 12 3.54 2.63 -5.83
C PRO A 12 4.62 3.71 -5.70
N SER A 13 5.87 3.27 -5.55
CA SER A 13 7.03 4.16 -5.57
C SER A 13 8.24 3.50 -6.23
N ALA A 14 9.09 4.31 -6.86
CA ALA A 14 10.31 3.85 -7.52
C ALA A 14 11.35 4.97 -7.64
N TYR A 15 12.63 4.58 -7.55
CA TYR A 15 13.75 5.45 -7.90
C TYR A 15 13.81 5.64 -9.43
N ILE A 16 14.03 6.87 -9.87
CA ILE A 16 14.19 7.26 -11.27
C ILE A 16 15.62 7.78 -11.47
N SER A 17 16.42 7.01 -12.21
CA SER A 17 17.76 7.42 -12.64
C SER A 17 17.70 8.62 -13.59
N PRO A 18 18.65 9.58 -13.53
CA PRO A 18 18.76 10.64 -14.53
C PRO A 18 18.99 10.11 -15.95
N ASP A 19 19.49 8.88 -16.11
CA ASP A 19 19.71 8.24 -17.43
C ASP A 19 18.42 8.02 -18.22
N HIS A 20 17.25 8.07 -17.57
CA HIS A 20 15.95 7.94 -18.23
C HIS A 20 15.50 9.23 -18.94
N TYR A 21 16.16 10.36 -18.73
CA TYR A 21 15.82 11.63 -19.38
C TYR A 21 16.58 11.80 -20.69
N ALA A 22 15.88 12.31 -21.71
CA ALA A 22 16.47 12.52 -23.04
C ALA A 22 17.42 13.74 -23.11
N SER A 23 17.31 14.67 -22.18
CA SER A 23 18.17 15.86 -22.09
C SER A 23 18.98 15.81 -20.80
N GLN A 24 20.03 16.61 -20.72
CA GLN A 24 20.82 16.81 -19.49
C GLN A 24 21.02 18.31 -19.25
N PRO A 25 21.18 18.75 -17.99
CA PRO A 25 21.28 17.93 -16.77
C PRO A 25 19.92 17.65 -16.11
N HIS A 26 19.76 16.46 -15.51
CA HIS A 26 18.71 16.16 -14.53
C HIS A 26 19.31 15.46 -13.31
N PHE A 27 18.64 15.60 -12.18
CA PHE A 27 19.00 14.92 -10.93
C PHE A 27 18.18 13.65 -10.74
N PRO A 28 18.70 12.67 -9.99
CA PRO A 28 17.92 11.51 -9.57
C PRO A 28 16.71 11.91 -8.72
N THR A 29 15.62 11.15 -8.79
CA THR A 29 14.41 11.41 -8.00
C THR A 29 13.64 10.14 -7.63
N TRP A 30 12.65 10.26 -6.77
CA TRP A 30 11.72 9.18 -6.41
C TRP A 30 10.31 9.53 -6.92
N ALA A 31 9.78 8.70 -7.83
CA ALA A 31 8.38 8.78 -8.20
C ALA A 31 7.55 8.06 -7.12
N TYR A 32 6.47 8.67 -6.66
CA TYR A 32 5.58 8.05 -5.68
C TYR A 32 4.15 8.60 -5.76
N ALA A 33 3.20 7.80 -5.30
CA ALA A 33 1.82 8.21 -5.02
C ALA A 33 1.51 8.00 -3.55
N ALA A 34 0.87 8.96 -2.90
CA ALA A 34 0.39 8.83 -1.53
C ALA A 34 -0.89 9.65 -1.30
N VAL A 35 -1.74 9.18 -0.39
CA VAL A 35 -2.90 9.92 0.09
C VAL A 35 -2.77 10.11 1.59
N HIS A 36 -2.84 11.35 2.06
CA HIS A 36 -2.91 11.68 3.47
C HIS A 36 -4.34 12.10 3.83
N VAL A 37 -4.90 11.49 4.86
CA VAL A 37 -6.19 11.85 5.42
C VAL A 37 -5.96 12.38 6.82
N THR A 38 -6.26 13.67 7.02
CA THR A 38 -6.18 14.29 8.35
C THR A 38 -7.55 14.24 9.01
N GLY A 39 -7.59 14.02 10.32
CA GLY A 39 -8.86 13.96 11.03
C GLY A 39 -8.74 13.71 12.52
N ARG A 40 -9.89 13.56 13.16
CA ARG A 40 -9.99 13.29 14.60
C ARG A 40 -10.63 11.91 14.79
N PRO A 41 -9.88 10.91 15.26
CA PRO A 41 -10.43 9.58 15.48
C PRO A 41 -11.37 9.60 16.68
N ARG A 42 -12.39 8.77 16.63
CA ARG A 42 -13.24 8.43 17.78
C ARG A 42 -12.98 6.98 18.16
N LEU A 43 -12.75 6.75 19.44
CA LEU A 43 -12.62 5.39 19.97
C LEU A 43 -13.96 4.66 19.78
N LEU A 44 -13.85 3.37 19.46
CA LEU A 44 -14.97 2.47 19.32
C LEU A 44 -15.18 1.69 20.62
N ASP A 45 -16.43 1.31 20.88
CA ASP A 45 -16.74 0.30 21.89
C ASP A 45 -16.25 -1.09 21.43
N GLU A 46 -16.24 -2.05 22.35
CA GLU A 46 -15.78 -3.41 22.11
C GLU A 46 -16.55 -4.09 20.96
N VAL A 47 -17.88 -3.97 20.95
CA VAL A 47 -18.74 -4.59 19.93
C VAL A 47 -18.45 -4.05 18.52
N ARG A 48 -18.18 -2.74 18.40
CA ARG A 48 -17.81 -2.10 17.13
C ARG A 48 -16.39 -2.42 16.72
N THR A 49 -15.48 -2.51 17.68
CA THR A 49 -14.08 -2.93 17.44
C THR A 49 -14.05 -4.35 16.90
N MET A 50 -14.80 -5.26 17.51
CA MET A 50 -14.91 -6.65 17.05
C MET A 50 -15.46 -6.77 15.64
N ARG A 51 -16.52 -6.02 15.32
CA ARG A 51 -17.06 -5.99 13.95
C ARG A 51 -16.04 -5.48 12.94
N GLN A 52 -15.32 -4.41 13.27
CA GLN A 52 -14.27 -3.89 12.37
C GLN A 52 -13.14 -4.90 12.16
N LEU A 53 -12.81 -5.70 13.16
CA LEU A 53 -11.81 -6.75 13.04
C LEU A 53 -12.32 -7.92 12.18
N ASP A 54 -13.57 -8.34 12.35
CA ASP A 54 -14.22 -9.33 11.49
C ASP A 54 -14.17 -8.89 10.02
N ASP A 55 -14.61 -7.65 9.73
CA ASP A 55 -14.63 -7.08 8.37
C ASP A 55 -13.21 -7.04 7.75
N LEU A 56 -12.20 -6.66 8.54
CA LEU A 56 -10.81 -6.60 8.08
C LEU A 56 -10.27 -7.99 7.74
N ILE A 57 -10.54 -8.99 8.58
CA ILE A 57 -10.08 -10.36 8.36
C ILE A 57 -10.75 -10.94 7.12
N GLU A 58 -12.05 -10.74 6.95
CA GLU A 58 -12.78 -11.19 5.78
C GLU A 58 -12.20 -10.58 4.48
N ASP A 59 -11.97 -9.26 4.43
CA ASP A 59 -11.38 -8.60 3.26
C ASP A 59 -9.98 -9.16 2.95
N GLN A 60 -9.12 -9.37 3.96
CA GLN A 60 -7.77 -9.87 3.74
C GLN A 60 -7.74 -11.35 3.32
N GLU A 61 -8.52 -12.22 3.98
CA GLU A 61 -8.58 -13.64 3.67
C GLU A 61 -9.19 -13.90 2.29
N SER A 62 -10.15 -13.07 1.84
CA SER A 62 -10.74 -13.17 0.51
C SER A 62 -9.70 -13.02 -0.62
N ARG A 63 -8.64 -12.24 -0.39
CA ARG A 63 -7.55 -11.99 -1.35
C ARG A 63 -6.57 -13.17 -1.46
N LEU A 64 -6.70 -14.16 -0.56
CA LEU A 64 -5.84 -15.34 -0.50
C LEU A 64 -6.52 -16.59 -1.10
N ALA A 65 -7.65 -16.42 -1.79
CA ALA A 65 -8.32 -17.51 -2.49
C ALA A 65 -7.34 -18.23 -3.45
N PRO A 66 -7.41 -19.57 -3.57
CA PRO A 66 -8.51 -20.44 -3.15
C PRO A 66 -8.37 -21.07 -1.75
N LYS A 67 -7.47 -20.57 -0.89
CA LYS A 67 -7.29 -21.15 0.45
C LYS A 67 -8.58 -21.03 1.28
N GLN A 68 -8.81 -21.99 2.19
CA GLN A 68 -9.87 -21.89 3.19
C GLN A 68 -9.67 -20.61 4.04
N PRO A 69 -10.65 -19.68 4.06
CA PRO A 69 -10.56 -18.47 4.87
C PRO A 69 -10.43 -18.81 6.34
N TRP A 70 -9.47 -18.18 7.00
CA TRP A 70 -9.36 -18.22 8.45
C TRP A 70 -10.37 -17.24 9.08
N SER A 71 -10.90 -17.56 10.25
CA SER A 71 -11.90 -16.73 10.94
C SER A 71 -11.58 -16.59 12.42
N LEU A 72 -11.99 -15.46 13.02
CA LEU A 72 -11.84 -15.27 14.47
C LEU A 72 -12.56 -16.36 15.25
N PRO A 73 -11.87 -17.04 16.18
CA PRO A 73 -12.50 -18.03 17.03
C PRO A 73 -13.25 -17.32 18.16
N ARG A 74 -14.50 -16.91 17.92
CA ARG A 74 -15.38 -16.11 18.81
C ARG A 74 -15.53 -16.64 20.26
N ARG A 75 -15.04 -17.83 20.58
CA ARG A 75 -15.20 -18.50 21.90
C ARG A 75 -14.02 -19.40 22.34
N ALA A 76 -12.85 -19.36 21.70
CA ALA A 76 -11.93 -20.50 21.85
C ALA A 76 -10.82 -20.37 22.91
N SER A 77 -10.49 -19.20 23.47
CA SER A 77 -9.51 -19.16 24.56
C SER A 77 -9.54 -17.86 25.36
N ALA A 78 -9.31 -17.98 26.68
CA ALA A 78 -9.06 -16.82 27.54
C ALA A 78 -7.90 -15.95 27.03
N LEU A 79 -6.91 -16.58 26.37
CA LEU A 79 -5.81 -15.92 25.68
C LEU A 79 -6.30 -14.98 24.57
N PHE A 80 -7.33 -15.37 23.83
CA PHE A 80 -7.90 -14.55 22.77
C PHE A 80 -8.63 -13.33 23.33
N ASP A 81 -9.42 -13.51 24.40
CA ASP A 81 -10.07 -12.40 25.11
C ASP A 81 -9.02 -11.42 25.70
N GLU A 82 -7.87 -11.92 26.15
CA GLU A 82 -6.75 -11.11 26.61
C GLU A 82 -6.13 -10.29 25.47
N TYR A 83 -5.86 -10.90 24.31
CA TYR A 83 -5.34 -10.16 23.15
C TYR A 83 -6.31 -9.11 22.63
N LEU A 84 -7.63 -9.38 22.64
CA LEU A 84 -8.63 -8.42 22.19
C LEU A 84 -8.69 -7.16 23.08
N ARG A 85 -8.42 -7.29 24.38
CA ARG A 85 -8.33 -6.13 25.29
C ARG A 85 -7.17 -5.20 24.95
N LEU A 86 -6.17 -5.67 24.21
CA LEU A 86 -5.05 -4.86 23.72
C LEU A 86 -5.40 -4.07 22.44
N ILE A 87 -6.54 -4.37 21.82
CA ILE A 87 -6.96 -3.74 20.57
C ILE A 87 -8.01 -2.68 20.88
N GLN A 88 -7.61 -1.42 20.77
CA GLN A 88 -8.53 -0.30 20.84
C GLN A 88 -8.95 0.12 19.43
N GLY A 89 -10.18 -0.24 19.04
CA GLY A 89 -10.75 0.19 17.77
C GLY A 89 -10.93 1.70 17.72
N SER A 90 -10.73 2.29 16.54
CA SER A 90 -11.02 3.69 16.30
C SER A 90 -11.56 3.91 14.89
N ARG A 91 -12.37 4.94 14.75
CA ARG A 91 -12.92 5.39 13.46
C ARG A 91 -12.65 6.86 13.28
N SER A 92 -12.10 7.24 12.13
CA SER A 92 -12.13 8.62 11.68
C SER A 92 -13.40 8.85 10.84
N ARG A 93 -14.10 9.96 11.09
CA ARG A 93 -15.12 10.44 10.15
C ARG A 93 -14.35 11.21 9.08
N SER A 94 -14.57 10.91 7.79
CA SER A 94 -13.87 11.51 6.64
C SER A 94 -13.51 12.98 6.89
N GLY A 95 -12.21 13.25 7.03
CA GLY A 95 -11.67 14.61 7.15
C GLY A 95 -11.17 15.11 5.80
N THR A 96 -10.34 16.15 5.81
CA THR A 96 -9.71 16.65 4.59
C THR A 96 -8.75 15.60 4.06
N SER A 97 -8.86 15.27 2.77
CA SER A 97 -7.93 14.38 2.09
C SER A 97 -7.04 15.17 1.15
N THR A 98 -5.73 14.93 1.23
CA THR A 98 -4.73 15.50 0.33
C THR A 98 -4.07 14.37 -0.42
N ALA A 99 -4.17 14.37 -1.75
CA ALA A 99 -3.43 13.46 -2.60
C ALA A 99 -2.10 14.12 -2.99
N CYS A 100 -0.99 13.49 -2.64
CA CYS A 100 0.34 13.88 -3.08
C CYS A 100 0.79 12.91 -4.17
N THR A 101 1.03 13.44 -5.37
CA THR A 101 1.55 12.66 -6.48
C THR A 101 2.81 13.36 -7.00
N SER A 102 3.96 12.73 -6.81
CA SER A 102 5.21 13.14 -7.48
C SER A 102 5.38 12.24 -8.69
N LEU A 103 4.90 12.70 -9.85
CA LEU A 103 5.18 12.07 -11.13
C LEU A 103 6.33 12.84 -11.77
N ALA A 104 7.45 12.16 -12.00
CA ALA A 104 8.51 12.61 -12.90
C ALA A 104 7.98 12.60 -14.35
N ARG A 105 7.02 13.47 -14.65
CA ARG A 105 6.44 13.64 -15.98
C ARG A 105 7.09 14.84 -16.65
N THR A 106 8.37 14.71 -16.98
CA THR A 106 9.14 15.74 -17.70
C THR A 106 9.58 15.31 -19.09
N SER A 107 9.20 14.13 -19.59
CA SER A 107 9.49 13.70 -20.96
C SER A 107 8.23 13.26 -21.72
N PRO A 108 8.10 13.61 -23.03
CA PRO A 108 7.06 13.05 -23.89
C PRO A 108 7.22 11.52 -23.97
N ARG A 109 6.13 10.82 -24.30
CA ARG A 109 6.01 9.35 -24.28
C ARG A 109 7.34 8.64 -24.59
N PRO A 110 7.83 7.74 -23.71
CA PRO A 110 9.07 7.02 -23.98
C PRO A 110 8.91 6.18 -25.25
N THR A 111 9.68 6.50 -26.28
CA THR A 111 9.87 5.62 -27.44
C THR A 111 10.78 4.49 -27.00
N TRP A 112 10.19 3.34 -26.65
CA TRP A 112 10.95 2.15 -26.30
C TRP A 112 11.72 1.66 -27.54
N PRO A 113 13.06 1.50 -27.49
CA PRO A 113 13.79 0.87 -28.59
C PRO A 113 13.35 -0.61 -28.73
N PRO A 114 13.28 -1.17 -29.94
CA PRO A 114 12.88 -2.56 -30.12
C PRO A 114 13.77 -3.48 -29.27
N ARG A 115 13.15 -4.39 -28.50
CA ARG A 115 13.88 -5.35 -27.68
C ARG A 115 14.69 -6.25 -28.61
N HIS A 116 16.01 -6.11 -28.63
CA HIS A 116 16.86 -7.12 -29.23
C HIS A 116 16.82 -8.36 -28.33
N GLY A 117 16.27 -9.46 -28.86
CA GLY A 117 16.30 -10.77 -28.21
C GLY A 117 17.74 -11.31 -28.11
N PRO A 118 17.99 -12.30 -27.23
CA PRO A 118 19.31 -12.84 -27.03
C PRO A 118 19.81 -13.50 -28.31
N SER A 119 20.98 -13.06 -28.81
CA SER A 119 21.68 -13.71 -29.90
C SER A 119 22.17 -15.09 -29.47
N GLY A 120 21.47 -16.13 -29.92
CA GLY A 120 21.91 -17.51 -29.78
C GLY A 120 23.22 -17.76 -30.53
N SER A 121 24.16 -18.39 -29.81
CA SER A 121 25.42 -18.96 -30.29
C SER A 121 25.24 -19.91 -31.48
N ALA A 122 26.11 -19.80 -32.48
CA ALA A 122 26.39 -20.88 -33.43
C ALA A 122 27.90 -21.18 -33.41
N ALA A 123 28.22 -22.40 -32.98
CA ALA A 123 29.53 -23.02 -33.02
C ALA A 123 30.14 -22.95 -34.43
N ARG A 124 31.46 -22.75 -34.50
CA ARG A 124 32.26 -23.05 -35.69
C ARG A 124 33.26 -24.15 -35.36
N THR A 125 33.05 -25.28 -36.00
CA THR A 125 33.99 -26.36 -36.24
C THR A 125 35.21 -25.86 -37.00
N ALA A 126 36.41 -26.22 -36.54
CA ALA A 126 37.59 -26.55 -37.34
C ALA A 126 38.54 -27.34 -36.45
#